data_AF-A0A061PBZ2-F1
#
_entry.id   AF-A0A061PBZ2-F1
#
_cell.length_a   1.000
_cell.length_b   1.000
_cell.length_c   1.000
_cell.angle_alpha   90.00
_cell.angle_beta   90.00
_cell.angle_gamma   90.00
#
_symmetry.space_group_name_H-M   'P 1'
#
loop_
_entity.id
_entity.type
_entity.pdbx_description
1 polymer ?
#
loop_
_entity_poly.entity_id
_entity_poly.type
_entity_poly.pdbx_seq_one_letter_code
_entity_poly.pdbx_strand_id
1 'polypeptide(L)'
;MKKYLLSIGLGSMLVLAACGDDSSEPSDTDLIDEADASEEDDDTVDDDEVDDDEDDLEDDEQVNNEESDDAPATEGGHVVGETVSDENGEQTLVSLNEDIDTIESGPIVLEIEKVNGVSAVFEGMAADMLDDPEVEYIQVDMVVENTSDDDVTFYASQAKLITDTGEQLDPDMWFSDHLDGDYFGNVTKSGSSIYILENSMAEDVTSVELRYSAPFDTDSWDDLGEDIKIEIDL
;
A
#
# COMPACT_ATOMS: atom_id res chain seq x y z
N MET A 1 -43.42 -19.64 -38.95
CA MET A 1 -43.25 -18.87 -40.20
C MET A 1 -42.89 -17.43 -39.85
N LYS A 2 -41.83 -16.95 -40.50
CA LYS A 2 -41.09 -15.68 -40.33
C LYS A 2 -41.92 -14.48 -39.89
N LYS A 3 -41.41 -13.72 -38.91
CA LYS A 3 -41.55 -12.27 -38.84
C LYS A 3 -40.23 -11.65 -38.39
N TYR A 4 -39.58 -11.00 -39.35
CA TYR A 4 -38.43 -10.13 -39.17
C TYR A 4 -38.88 -8.87 -38.44
N LEU A 5 -38.13 -8.45 -37.42
CA LEU A 5 -38.13 -7.06 -36.97
C LEU A 5 -36.69 -6.57 -37.01
N LEU A 6 -36.58 -5.47 -37.74
CA LEU A 6 -35.40 -4.84 -38.30
C LEU A 6 -35.14 -3.62 -37.42
N SER A 7 -34.18 -3.71 -36.50
CA SER A 7 -33.74 -2.58 -35.67
C SER A 7 -32.72 -1.77 -36.46
N ILE A 8 -33.18 -0.66 -37.01
CA ILE A 8 -32.37 0.38 -37.63
C ILE A 8 -31.61 1.11 -36.54
N GLY A 9 -30.28 1.06 -36.62
CA GLY A 9 -29.36 1.81 -35.77
C GLY A 9 -29.49 3.31 -35.97
N LEU A 10 -29.42 4.04 -34.86
CA LEU A 10 -29.25 5.48 -34.84
C LEU A 10 -27.75 5.76 -34.60
N GLY A 11 -27.03 5.99 -35.70
CA GLY A 11 -25.66 6.49 -35.65
C GLY A 11 -25.66 7.94 -35.16
N SER A 12 -24.90 8.21 -34.09
CA SER A 12 -24.55 9.56 -33.69
C SER A 12 -23.22 9.91 -34.36
N MET A 13 -23.29 10.82 -35.33
CA MET A 13 -22.13 11.44 -35.97
C MET A 13 -21.54 12.48 -35.02
N LEU A 14 -20.33 12.23 -34.53
CA LEU A 14 -19.46 13.28 -34.02
C LEU A 14 -18.62 13.80 -35.19
N VAL A 15 -18.90 15.03 -35.62
CA VAL A 15 -18.05 15.80 -36.51
C VAL A 15 -17.21 16.72 -35.63
N LEU A 16 -15.94 16.37 -35.42
CA LEU A 16 -14.93 17.32 -34.99
C LEU A 16 -14.22 17.84 -36.25
N ALA A 17 -14.53 19.08 -36.59
CA ALA A 17 -13.84 19.82 -37.63
C ALA A 17 -12.46 20.23 -37.12
N ALA A 18 -11.44 19.81 -37.86
CA ALA A 18 -10.08 20.28 -37.76
C ALA A 18 -9.93 21.68 -38.39
N CYS A 19 -9.13 22.52 -37.73
CA CYS A 19 -8.40 23.66 -38.28
C CYS A 19 -7.28 23.93 -37.26
N GLY A 20 -5.98 23.81 -37.52
CA GLY A 20 -5.26 23.84 -38.78
C GLY A 20 -4.52 25.17 -38.94
N ASP A 21 -3.26 25.08 -39.38
CA ASP A 21 -2.30 26.12 -39.82
C ASP A 21 -1.39 26.71 -38.72
N ASP A 22 -0.13 26.28 -38.52
CA ASP A 22 1.07 26.23 -39.39
C ASP A 22 1.75 27.61 -39.55
N SER A 23 2.99 27.76 -39.03
CA SER A 23 4.13 28.34 -39.77
C SER A 23 5.41 28.57 -38.92
N SER A 24 6.48 27.90 -39.36
CA SER A 24 7.89 28.35 -39.44
C SER A 24 8.74 28.71 -38.20
N GLU A 25 9.79 27.91 -37.98
CA GLU A 25 11.10 28.28 -37.40
C GLU A 25 11.87 29.28 -38.31
N PRO A 26 13.08 29.77 -37.95
CA PRO A 26 13.62 30.23 -36.66
C PRO A 26 14.24 31.65 -36.78
N SER A 27 14.58 32.32 -35.67
CA SER A 27 15.65 33.33 -35.65
C SER A 27 15.98 33.84 -34.25
N ASP A 28 17.27 34.06 -34.05
CA ASP A 28 17.91 35.02 -33.14
C ASP A 28 18.11 34.59 -31.67
N THR A 29 19.18 33.81 -31.53
CA THR A 29 20.21 33.93 -30.50
C THR A 29 20.50 35.40 -30.15
N ASP A 30 20.37 35.76 -28.88
CA ASP A 30 21.23 36.78 -28.27
C ASP A 30 21.46 36.41 -26.79
N LEU A 31 22.70 36.00 -26.54
CA LEU A 31 23.30 35.79 -25.24
C LEU A 31 23.67 37.17 -24.68
N ILE A 32 23.30 37.44 -23.42
CA ILE A 32 23.97 38.46 -22.62
C ILE A 32 24.57 37.74 -21.41
N ASP A 33 25.89 37.63 -21.49
CA ASP A 33 26.83 37.20 -20.47
C ASP A 33 27.38 38.48 -19.83
N GLU A 34 27.36 38.59 -18.50
CA GLU A 34 28.08 39.60 -17.71
C GLU A 34 28.64 38.90 -16.47
N ALA A 35 29.73 38.17 -16.66
CA ALA A 35 30.65 37.77 -15.59
C ALA A 35 31.88 38.71 -15.65
N ASP A 36 31.96 39.64 -14.72
CA ASP A 36 33.14 40.48 -14.48
C ASP A 36 33.89 39.92 -13.25
N ALA A 37 35.14 39.53 -13.49
CA ALA A 37 36.06 39.03 -12.48
C ALA A 37 37.40 39.78 -12.62
N SER A 38 37.86 40.35 -11.52
CA SER A 38 39.24 40.81 -11.25
C SER A 38 39.44 40.58 -9.74
N GLU A 39 40.38 39.82 -9.20
CA GLU A 39 41.85 39.72 -9.30
C GLU A 39 42.40 39.88 -7.86
N GLU A 40 43.29 38.96 -7.46
CA GLU A 40 44.44 39.12 -6.53
C GLU A 40 44.17 39.40 -5.02
N ASP A 41 44.95 38.96 -4.03
CA ASP A 41 46.09 38.05 -3.82
C ASP A 41 46.31 37.95 -2.28
N ASP A 42 47.05 36.93 -1.86
CA ASP A 42 48.03 36.93 -0.74
C ASP A 42 47.69 36.60 0.74
N ASP A 43 48.48 35.61 1.21
CA ASP A 43 49.08 35.32 2.52
C ASP A 43 48.25 34.98 3.79
N THR A 44 48.42 33.76 4.32
CA THR A 44 49.25 33.48 5.53
C THR A 44 49.24 31.98 5.94
N VAL A 45 50.30 31.59 6.67
CA VAL A 45 50.85 30.26 6.98
C VAL A 45 50.38 29.71 8.35
N ASP A 46 50.65 28.41 8.58
CA ASP A 46 50.69 27.62 9.86
C ASP A 46 49.34 27.06 10.35
N ASP A 47 49.22 25.86 10.92
CA ASP A 47 50.09 24.72 11.21
C ASP A 47 49.15 23.60 11.72
N ASP A 48 49.60 22.36 11.61
CA ASP A 48 49.33 21.23 12.51
C ASP A 48 47.95 20.52 12.65
N GLU A 49 48.09 19.20 12.48
CA GLU A 49 47.52 18.09 13.23
C GLU A 49 46.17 17.47 12.82
N VAL A 50 46.29 16.16 12.65
CA VAL A 50 45.31 15.15 12.31
C VAL A 50 44.65 14.70 13.62
N ASP A 51 43.33 14.64 13.68
CA ASP A 51 42.64 13.68 14.53
C ASP A 51 41.37 13.21 13.81
N ASP A 52 41.35 11.91 13.54
CA ASP A 52 40.19 11.10 13.19
C ASP A 52 39.30 11.01 14.43
N ASP A 53 38.09 11.55 14.38
CA ASP A 53 37.01 11.15 15.29
C ASP A 53 35.87 10.62 14.43
N GLU A 54 35.72 9.29 14.48
CA GLU A 54 34.56 8.56 14.00
C GLU A 54 33.37 8.91 14.90
N ASP A 55 32.44 9.74 14.40
CA ASP A 55 31.13 9.95 15.01
C ASP A 55 30.27 8.69 14.79
N ASP A 56 30.34 7.78 15.77
CA ASP A 56 29.39 6.68 15.98
C ASP A 56 28.09 7.29 16.54
N LEU A 57 27.09 7.44 15.65
CA LEU A 57 25.75 7.90 15.99
C LEU A 57 25.02 6.77 16.73
N GLU A 58 25.01 6.83 18.06
CA GLU A 58 24.11 6.01 18.87
C GLU A 58 22.65 6.44 18.63
N ASP A 59 21.91 5.52 18.03
CA ASP A 59 20.46 5.50 17.85
C ASP A 59 19.80 5.21 19.21
N ASP A 60 19.20 6.24 19.83
CA ASP A 60 18.51 6.15 21.13
C ASP A 60 17.03 5.83 20.91
N GLU A 61 16.76 4.61 20.43
CA GLU A 61 15.43 3.97 20.49
C GLU A 61 15.08 3.70 21.96
N GLN A 62 14.35 4.62 22.58
CA GLN A 62 13.86 4.47 23.95
C GLN A 62 12.71 3.46 24.00
N VAL A 63 13.07 2.17 24.06
CA VAL A 63 12.17 1.06 24.35
C VAL A 63 11.73 1.14 25.82
N ASN A 64 10.51 1.65 26.06
CA ASN A 64 9.90 1.56 27.38
C ASN A 64 9.23 0.19 27.56
N ASN A 65 10.03 -0.81 27.92
CA ASN A 65 9.57 -2.18 28.13
C ASN A 65 8.93 -2.34 29.53
N GLU A 66 7.61 -2.25 29.63
CA GLU A 66 6.88 -2.90 30.73
C GLU A 66 6.57 -4.34 30.32
N GLU A 67 7.43 -5.29 30.74
CA GLU A 67 7.27 -6.73 30.52
C GLU A 67 5.89 -7.22 30.99
N SER A 68 5.05 -7.59 30.02
CA SER A 68 3.91 -8.48 30.22
C SER A 68 4.16 -9.74 29.39
N ASP A 69 4.74 -10.75 30.03
CA ASP A 69 5.27 -12.02 29.47
C ASP A 69 4.25 -12.96 28.76
N ASP A 70 3.11 -12.47 28.29
CA ASP A 70 2.08 -13.32 27.63
C ASP A 70 1.34 -12.61 26.48
N ALA A 71 1.78 -11.40 26.07
CA ALA A 71 1.19 -10.71 24.93
C ALA A 71 1.79 -11.23 23.61
N PRO A 72 0.97 -11.46 22.56
CA PRO A 72 1.49 -11.80 21.24
C PRO A 72 2.39 -10.66 20.74
N ALA A 73 3.53 -11.03 20.16
CA ALA A 73 4.52 -10.12 19.62
C ALA A 73 4.67 -10.38 18.12
N THR A 74 4.74 -9.33 17.31
CA THR A 74 5.04 -9.44 15.87
C THR A 74 6.43 -10.04 15.64
N GLU A 75 6.71 -10.52 14.42
CA GLU A 75 8.08 -10.93 14.03
C GLU A 75 9.14 -9.83 14.26
N GLY A 76 8.74 -8.55 14.29
CA GLY A 76 9.59 -7.40 14.61
C GLY A 76 9.81 -7.16 16.11
N GLY A 77 9.16 -7.94 16.98
CA GLY A 77 9.27 -7.84 18.43
C GLY A 77 8.23 -6.95 19.11
N HIS A 78 7.38 -6.25 18.34
CA HIS A 78 6.36 -5.36 18.91
C HIS A 78 5.21 -6.14 19.54
N VAL A 79 4.83 -5.81 20.77
CA VAL A 79 3.73 -6.46 21.50
C VAL A 79 2.44 -5.65 21.46
N VAL A 80 1.30 -6.31 21.63
CA VAL A 80 0.02 -5.62 21.80
C VAL A 80 0.08 -4.63 22.98
N GLY A 81 -0.34 -3.40 22.72
CA GLY A 81 -0.28 -2.25 23.62
C GLY A 81 0.98 -1.40 23.48
N GLU A 82 1.95 -1.82 22.67
CA GLU A 82 3.15 -1.04 22.39
C GLU A 82 2.85 0.11 21.44
N THR A 83 3.40 1.28 21.74
CA THR A 83 3.38 2.47 20.88
C THR A 83 4.78 2.70 20.32
N VAL A 84 4.89 2.76 19.00
CA VAL A 84 6.09 3.14 18.26
C VAL A 84 5.92 4.58 17.77
N SER A 85 6.99 5.38 17.84
CA SER A 85 6.98 6.77 17.37
C SER A 85 8.11 6.97 16.36
N ASP A 86 7.77 7.50 15.19
CA ASP A 86 8.71 7.80 14.11
C ASP A 86 8.44 9.19 13.49
N GLU A 87 9.10 9.51 12.38
CA GLU A 87 8.90 10.78 11.67
C GLU A 87 7.48 10.96 11.08
N ASN A 88 6.72 9.88 10.96
CA ASN A 88 5.36 9.85 10.43
C ASN A 88 4.30 9.91 11.54
N GLY A 89 4.68 9.80 12.81
CA GLY A 89 3.80 9.99 13.96
C GLY A 89 3.92 8.89 15.02
N GLU A 90 2.83 8.65 15.75
CA GLU A 90 2.75 7.59 16.78
C GLU A 90 1.79 6.49 16.32
N GLN A 91 2.16 5.23 16.50
CA GLN A 91 1.35 4.07 16.13
C GLN A 91 1.31 3.08 17.29
N THR A 92 0.11 2.71 17.72
CA THR A 92 -0.11 1.76 18.80
C THR A 92 -0.70 0.47 18.25
N LEU A 93 -0.03 -0.66 18.49
CA LEU A 93 -0.55 -1.98 18.14
C LEU A 93 -1.64 -2.37 19.14
N VAL A 94 -2.87 -2.54 18.68
CA VAL A 94 -4.04 -2.73 19.56
C VAL A 94 -4.49 -4.19 19.65
N SER A 95 -4.36 -4.92 18.56
CA SER A 95 -4.70 -6.35 18.48
C SER A 95 -3.80 -7.04 17.46
N LEU A 96 -3.62 -8.35 17.56
CA LEU A 96 -2.69 -9.10 16.71
C LEU A 96 -3.11 -10.57 16.59
N ASN A 97 -3.23 -11.05 15.37
CA ASN A 97 -3.35 -12.46 15.05
C ASN A 97 -2.39 -12.86 13.91
N GLU A 98 -1.57 -13.87 14.16
CA GLU A 98 -0.60 -14.45 13.21
C GLU A 98 -0.85 -15.96 13.01
N ASP A 99 -1.84 -16.55 13.70
CA ASP A 99 -2.19 -17.97 13.61
C ASP A 99 -3.40 -18.15 12.68
N ILE A 100 -3.14 -17.94 11.38
CA ILE A 100 -4.16 -17.98 10.33
C ILE A 100 -3.80 -19.09 9.35
N ASP A 101 -4.74 -20.02 9.14
CA ASP A 101 -4.54 -21.14 8.22
C ASP A 101 -4.32 -20.66 6.78
N THR A 102 -3.37 -21.28 6.08
CA THR A 102 -3.19 -21.09 4.63
C THR A 102 -4.45 -21.52 3.86
N ILE A 103 -4.84 -20.71 2.89
CA ILE A 103 -6.05 -20.91 2.09
C ILE A 103 -5.65 -21.26 0.67
N GLU A 104 -6.25 -22.33 0.14
CA GLU A 104 -6.09 -22.70 -1.27
C GLU A 104 -7.40 -22.47 -2.02
N SER A 105 -7.34 -21.78 -3.17
CA SER A 105 -8.46 -21.62 -4.09
C SER A 105 -7.98 -21.78 -5.53
N GLY A 106 -8.29 -22.93 -6.13
CA GLY A 106 -7.77 -23.25 -7.45
C GLY A 106 -6.24 -23.32 -7.46
N PRO A 107 -5.54 -22.66 -8.40
CA PRO A 107 -4.07 -22.59 -8.42
C PRO A 107 -3.50 -21.52 -7.48
N ILE A 108 -4.32 -20.74 -6.78
CA ILE A 108 -3.87 -19.72 -5.84
C ILE A 108 -3.73 -20.31 -4.44
N VAL A 109 -2.57 -20.06 -3.83
CA VAL A 109 -2.31 -20.22 -2.40
C VAL A 109 -2.23 -18.82 -1.80
N LEU A 110 -3.08 -18.56 -0.80
CA LEU A 110 -3.13 -17.32 -0.02
C LEU A 110 -2.71 -17.62 1.41
N GLU A 111 -1.65 -16.98 1.84
CA GLU A 111 -1.17 -16.97 3.22
C GLU A 111 -1.42 -15.58 3.78
N ILE A 112 -2.17 -15.49 4.88
CA ILE A 112 -2.35 -14.24 5.62
C ILE A 112 -1.40 -14.36 6.80
N GLU A 113 -0.28 -13.64 6.74
CA GLU A 113 0.80 -13.75 7.72
C GLU A 113 0.41 -13.05 9.03
N LYS A 114 -0.34 -11.95 8.93
CA LYS A 114 -0.69 -11.12 10.08
C LYS A 114 -1.97 -10.34 9.82
N VAL A 115 -2.84 -10.28 10.82
CA VAL A 115 -3.91 -9.27 10.91
C VAL A 115 -3.77 -8.55 12.24
N ASN A 116 -3.76 -7.22 12.20
CA ASN A 116 -3.70 -6.41 13.40
C ASN A 116 -4.59 -5.17 13.32
N GLY A 117 -5.06 -4.73 14.48
CA GLY A 117 -5.67 -3.42 14.66
C GLY A 117 -4.64 -2.42 15.15
N VAL A 118 -4.65 -1.21 14.58
CA VAL A 118 -3.70 -0.15 14.92
C VAL A 118 -4.45 1.17 15.11
N SER A 119 -4.07 1.87 16.18
CA SER A 119 -4.45 3.26 16.43
C SER A 119 -3.23 4.15 16.15
N ALA A 120 -3.35 5.05 15.19
CA ALA A 120 -2.25 5.90 14.73
C ALA A 120 -2.61 7.38 14.82
N VAL A 121 -1.62 8.19 15.18
CA VAL A 121 -1.66 9.65 15.07
C VAL A 121 -0.56 10.06 14.11
N PHE A 122 -0.94 10.37 12.88
CA PHE A 122 0.00 10.76 11.85
C PHE A 122 0.48 12.21 12.02
N GLU A 123 1.73 12.45 11.67
CA GLU A 123 2.37 13.76 11.64
C GLU A 123 2.95 14.06 10.25
N GLY A 124 3.42 15.30 10.06
CA GLY A 124 4.12 15.72 8.85
C GLY A 124 3.29 15.58 7.56
N MET A 125 3.93 15.07 6.50
CA MET A 125 3.31 14.93 5.19
C MET A 125 2.18 13.90 5.18
N ALA A 126 2.24 12.86 6.03
CA ALA A 126 1.19 11.85 6.12
C ALA A 126 -0.12 12.46 6.67
N ALA A 127 -0.01 13.27 7.72
CA ALA A 127 -1.14 14.03 8.26
C ALA A 127 -1.77 14.99 7.24
N ASP A 128 -0.95 15.66 6.42
CA ASP A 128 -1.43 16.59 5.38
C ASP A 128 -2.24 15.89 4.27
N MET A 129 -2.07 14.57 4.10
CA MET A 129 -2.82 13.77 3.14
C MET A 129 -4.14 13.24 3.69
N LEU A 130 -4.33 13.27 5.01
CA LEU A 130 -5.51 12.79 5.71
C LEU A 130 -6.43 13.94 6.08
N ASP A 131 -7.74 13.68 6.11
CA ASP A 131 -8.71 14.65 6.65
C ASP A 131 -8.63 14.74 8.18
N ASP A 132 -8.20 13.65 8.84
CA ASP A 132 -7.96 13.53 10.28
C ASP A 132 -6.59 12.87 10.51
N PRO A 133 -5.67 13.47 11.27
CA PRO A 133 -4.39 12.82 11.61
C PRO A 133 -4.58 11.59 12.51
N GLU A 134 -5.67 11.50 13.27
CA GLU A 134 -5.99 10.33 14.09
C GLU A 134 -6.71 9.30 13.21
N VAL A 135 -6.10 8.12 13.05
CA VAL A 135 -6.59 7.06 12.18
C VAL A 135 -6.58 5.74 12.91
N GLU A 136 -7.73 5.07 12.88
CA GLU A 136 -7.92 3.71 13.34
C GLU A 136 -7.98 2.81 12.11
N TYR A 137 -7.20 1.73 12.07
CA TYR A 137 -7.18 0.84 10.90
C TYR A 137 -6.91 -0.61 11.24
N ILE A 138 -7.34 -1.50 10.34
CA ILE A 138 -6.93 -2.91 10.33
C ILE A 138 -5.91 -3.09 9.21
N GLN A 139 -4.77 -3.70 9.50
CA GLN A 139 -3.78 -4.10 8.50
C GLN A 139 -3.78 -5.63 8.34
N VAL A 140 -3.69 -6.06 7.09
CA VAL A 140 -3.63 -7.48 6.69
C VAL A 140 -2.39 -7.67 5.83
N ASP A 141 -1.39 -8.39 6.35
CA ASP A 141 -0.18 -8.78 5.61
C ASP A 141 -0.41 -10.14 4.97
N MET A 142 -0.09 -10.26 3.68
CA MET A 142 -0.38 -11.47 2.92
C MET A 142 0.67 -11.80 1.87
N VAL A 143 0.79 -13.09 1.60
CA VAL A 143 1.56 -13.69 0.51
C VAL A 143 0.61 -14.47 -0.39
N VAL A 144 0.75 -14.27 -1.70
CA VAL A 144 -0.09 -14.91 -2.70
C VAL A 144 0.79 -15.56 -3.76
N GLU A 145 0.61 -16.86 -3.95
CA GLU A 145 1.33 -17.66 -4.94
C GLU A 145 0.37 -18.24 -5.98
N ASN A 146 0.71 -18.09 -7.26
CA ASN A 146 0.15 -18.92 -8.32
C ASN A 146 1.01 -20.18 -8.47
N THR A 147 0.48 -21.34 -8.11
CA THR A 147 1.18 -22.63 -8.13
C THR A 147 1.15 -23.33 -9.50
N SER A 148 0.50 -22.73 -10.49
CA SER A 148 0.38 -23.28 -11.84
C SER A 148 1.39 -22.66 -12.81
N ASP A 149 1.60 -23.32 -13.96
CA ASP A 149 2.40 -22.76 -15.07
C ASP A 149 1.61 -21.76 -15.93
N ASP A 150 0.29 -21.72 -15.79
CA ASP A 150 -0.62 -20.86 -16.54
C ASP A 150 -0.81 -19.51 -15.81
N ASP A 151 -1.23 -18.49 -16.55
CA ASP A 151 -1.47 -17.15 -16.01
C ASP A 151 -2.84 -17.08 -15.32
N VAL A 152 -2.85 -16.58 -14.09
CA VAL A 152 -4.04 -16.51 -13.23
C VAL A 152 -4.24 -15.07 -12.80
N THR A 153 -5.47 -14.57 -12.91
CA THR A 153 -5.83 -13.26 -12.37
C THR A 153 -6.50 -13.45 -11.01
N PHE A 154 -6.01 -12.74 -10.00
CA PHE A 154 -6.57 -12.73 -8.65
C PHE A 154 -6.45 -11.34 -8.05
N TYR A 155 -7.47 -10.93 -7.28
CA TYR A 155 -7.57 -9.58 -6.73
C TYR A 155 -7.43 -9.62 -5.21
N ALA A 156 -6.22 -9.95 -4.75
CA ALA A 156 -5.91 -10.11 -3.33
C ALA A 156 -6.04 -8.79 -2.54
N SER A 157 -5.62 -7.66 -3.12
CA SER A 157 -5.68 -6.34 -2.48
C SER A 157 -7.03 -5.64 -2.68
N GLN A 158 -8.09 -6.38 -3.08
CA GLN A 158 -9.48 -5.88 -3.18
C GLN A 158 -10.45 -6.67 -2.30
N ALA A 159 -9.94 -7.40 -1.30
CA ALA A 159 -10.79 -8.10 -0.38
C ALA A 159 -11.72 -7.13 0.34
N LYS A 160 -12.97 -7.53 0.57
CA LYS A 160 -13.86 -6.78 1.46
C LYS A 160 -13.63 -7.22 2.88
N LEU A 161 -13.40 -6.26 3.78
CA LEU A 161 -13.31 -6.50 5.22
C LEU A 161 -14.66 -6.17 5.87
N ILE A 162 -15.16 -7.06 6.72
CA ILE A 162 -16.36 -6.83 7.54
C ILE A 162 -15.97 -6.98 9.00
N THR A 163 -16.17 -5.95 9.81
CA THR A 163 -15.89 -6.02 11.26
C THR A 163 -17.10 -6.54 12.04
N ASP A 164 -16.87 -7.08 13.23
CA ASP A 164 -17.92 -7.39 14.20
C ASP A 164 -18.63 -6.13 14.75
N THR A 165 -17.98 -4.96 14.67
CA THR A 165 -18.57 -3.64 14.94
C THR A 165 -19.60 -3.22 13.87
N GLY A 166 -19.67 -3.93 12.73
CA GLY A 166 -20.68 -3.77 11.69
C GLY A 166 -20.25 -2.90 10.52
N GLU A 167 -18.96 -2.62 10.37
CA GLU A 167 -18.39 -1.90 9.24
C GLU A 167 -18.13 -2.83 8.07
N GLN A 168 -18.22 -2.30 6.85
CA GLN A 168 -17.86 -3.02 5.63
C GLN A 168 -16.94 -2.11 4.81
N LEU A 169 -15.66 -2.46 4.74
CA LEU A 169 -14.60 -1.60 4.27
C LEU A 169 -13.98 -2.18 2.99
N ASP A 170 -13.56 -1.27 2.11
CA ASP A 170 -12.66 -1.56 1.00
C ASP A 170 -11.25 -1.08 1.42
N PRO A 171 -10.18 -1.70 0.91
CA PRO A 171 -8.82 -1.33 1.28
C PRO A 171 -8.46 0.07 0.76
N ASP A 172 -7.70 0.80 1.55
CA ASP A 172 -7.26 2.14 1.21
C ASP A 172 -6.19 2.11 0.12
N MET A 173 -6.39 2.88 -0.95
CA MET A 173 -5.52 2.86 -2.13
C MET A 173 -4.15 3.50 -1.92
N TRP A 174 -4.00 4.38 -0.93
CA TRP A 174 -2.74 5.07 -0.65
C TRP A 174 -1.86 4.28 0.32
N PHE A 175 -2.48 3.64 1.31
CA PHE A 175 -1.75 2.91 2.34
C PHE A 175 -1.57 1.42 2.03
N SER A 176 -2.33 0.85 1.09
CA SER A 176 -2.22 -0.56 0.71
C SER A 176 -1.23 -0.80 -0.43
N ASP A 177 -0.57 -1.95 -0.40
CA ASP A 177 0.21 -2.48 -1.50
C ASP A 177 -0.68 -2.98 -2.65
N HIS A 178 -0.11 -2.95 -3.86
CA HIS A 178 -0.78 -3.47 -5.04
C HIS A 178 -0.43 -4.95 -5.28
N LEU A 179 -1.31 -5.84 -4.86
CA LEU A 179 -1.18 -7.28 -5.07
C LEU A 179 -2.05 -7.81 -6.21
N ASP A 180 -3.03 -7.00 -6.63
CA ASP A 180 -4.00 -7.33 -7.65
C ASP A 180 -3.44 -7.65 -9.04
N GLY A 181 -4.27 -8.35 -9.81
CA GLY A 181 -4.12 -8.54 -11.24
C GLY A 181 -3.49 -9.88 -11.57
N ASP A 182 -2.64 -9.88 -12.59
CA ASP A 182 -2.13 -11.13 -13.16
C ASP A 182 -0.95 -11.65 -12.34
N TYR A 183 -1.02 -12.94 -12.04
CA TYR A 183 0.02 -13.78 -11.49
C TYR A 183 0.46 -14.71 -12.61
N PHE A 184 1.58 -14.38 -13.25
CA PHE A 184 2.19 -15.29 -14.22
C PHE A 184 2.55 -16.61 -13.55
N GLY A 185 2.68 -17.68 -14.33
CA GLY A 185 2.93 -19.01 -13.78
C GLY A 185 4.08 -19.05 -12.77
N ASN A 186 3.83 -19.69 -11.61
CA ASN A 186 4.77 -19.83 -10.48
C ASN A 186 5.24 -18.50 -9.87
N VAL A 187 4.46 -17.42 -9.96
CA VAL A 187 4.77 -16.12 -9.34
C VAL A 187 4.16 -16.02 -7.94
N THR A 188 4.98 -15.53 -7.01
CA THR A 188 4.59 -15.10 -5.67
C THR A 188 4.66 -13.58 -5.55
N LYS A 189 3.66 -12.97 -4.92
CA LYS A 189 3.64 -11.56 -4.51
C LYS A 189 3.33 -11.48 -3.02
N SER A 190 3.86 -10.48 -2.33
CA SER A 190 3.61 -10.22 -0.91
C SER A 190 3.39 -8.74 -0.68
N GLY A 191 2.58 -8.40 0.31
CA GLY A 191 2.31 -7.01 0.69
C GLY A 191 1.15 -6.88 1.67
N SER A 192 0.77 -5.65 1.95
CA SER A 192 -0.21 -5.32 2.98
C SER A 192 -1.47 -4.68 2.40
N SER A 193 -2.63 -4.96 2.98
CA SER A 193 -3.88 -4.22 2.75
C SER A 193 -4.30 -3.50 4.03
N ILE A 194 -4.54 -2.19 3.93
CA ILE A 194 -4.91 -1.31 5.04
C ILE A 194 -6.38 -0.93 4.90
N TYR A 195 -7.16 -1.11 5.96
CA TYR A 195 -8.58 -0.78 6.00
C TYR A 195 -8.81 0.27 7.08
N ILE A 196 -9.06 1.52 6.66
CA ILE A 196 -9.35 2.62 7.59
C ILE A 196 -10.75 2.42 8.17
N LEU A 197 -10.85 2.36 9.49
CA LEU A 197 -12.12 2.29 10.22
C LEU A 197 -12.80 3.66 10.16
N GLU A 198 -14.08 3.69 9.81
CA GLU A 198 -14.82 4.95 9.68
C GLU A 198 -15.57 5.30 10.97
N ASN A 199 -16.00 4.29 11.74
CA ASN A 199 -16.95 4.47 12.85
C ASN A 199 -16.61 3.68 14.12
N SER A 200 -15.53 2.92 14.16
CA SER A 200 -15.08 2.18 15.34
C SER A 200 -13.60 2.42 15.62
N MET A 201 -13.21 2.19 16.87
CA MET A 201 -11.81 2.15 17.27
C MET A 201 -11.24 0.76 16.98
N ALA A 202 -9.95 0.66 16.68
CA ALA A 202 -9.30 -0.63 16.48
C ALA A 202 -9.44 -1.53 17.72
N GLU A 203 -9.50 -0.95 18.93
CA GLU A 203 -9.68 -1.69 20.19
C GLU A 203 -11.05 -2.33 20.36
N ASP A 204 -12.06 -1.82 19.64
CA ASP A 204 -13.42 -2.33 19.71
C ASP A 204 -13.66 -3.49 18.74
N VAL A 205 -12.77 -3.71 17.77
CA VAL A 205 -12.89 -4.77 16.76
C VAL A 205 -12.30 -6.07 17.31
N THR A 206 -13.16 -7.07 17.53
CA THR A 206 -12.74 -8.37 18.08
C THR A 206 -12.65 -9.48 17.04
N SER A 207 -13.28 -9.29 15.87
CA SER A 207 -13.10 -10.17 14.73
C SER A 207 -13.39 -9.46 13.41
N VAL A 208 -12.76 -9.97 12.35
CA VAL A 208 -12.94 -9.50 10.99
C VAL A 208 -13.24 -10.67 10.05
N GLU A 209 -14.10 -10.43 9.07
CA GLU A 209 -14.35 -11.35 7.96
C GLU A 209 -13.77 -10.76 6.66
N LEU A 210 -12.84 -11.48 6.03
CA LEU A 210 -12.29 -11.13 4.73
C LEU A 210 -12.98 -11.91 3.63
N ARG A 211 -13.37 -11.21 2.56
CA ARG A 211 -13.98 -11.81 1.36
C ARG A 211 -13.20 -11.50 0.11
N TYR A 212 -12.70 -12.54 -0.55
CA TYR A 212 -12.03 -12.44 -1.85
C TYR A 212 -12.88 -13.10 -2.93
N SER A 213 -12.84 -12.53 -4.13
CA SER A 213 -13.46 -13.17 -5.30
C SER A 213 -12.61 -14.35 -5.77
N ALA A 214 -13.22 -15.36 -6.36
CA ALA A 214 -12.50 -16.49 -6.93
C ALA A 214 -11.42 -16.05 -7.93
N PRO A 215 -10.25 -16.74 -7.97
CA PRO A 215 -9.30 -16.55 -9.04
C PRO A 215 -9.86 -17.07 -10.37
N PHE A 216 -9.46 -16.45 -11.47
CA PHE A 216 -9.88 -16.84 -12.81
C PHE A 216 -8.72 -16.84 -13.80
N ASP A 217 -8.88 -17.61 -14.86
CA ASP A 217 -7.90 -17.71 -15.94
C ASP A 217 -7.83 -16.38 -16.70
N THR A 218 -6.63 -15.84 -16.86
CA THR A 218 -6.41 -14.50 -17.42
C THR A 218 -6.93 -14.37 -18.87
N ASP A 219 -6.87 -15.44 -19.66
CA ASP A 219 -7.26 -15.42 -21.07
C ASP A 219 -8.75 -15.75 -21.28
N SER A 220 -9.24 -16.79 -20.62
CA SER A 220 -10.57 -17.36 -20.82
C SER A 220 -11.63 -16.78 -19.91
N TRP A 221 -11.24 -16.17 -18.78
CA TRP A 221 -12.14 -15.64 -17.74
C TRP A 221 -12.98 -16.73 -17.05
N ASP A 222 -12.58 -17.99 -17.17
CA ASP A 222 -13.20 -19.09 -16.46
C ASP A 222 -12.71 -19.10 -15.00
N ASP A 223 -13.64 -19.25 -14.05
CA ASP A 223 -13.30 -19.38 -12.63
C ASP A 223 -12.42 -20.62 -12.43
N LEU A 224 -11.28 -20.44 -11.75
CA LEU A 224 -10.31 -21.49 -11.46
C LEU A 224 -10.41 -21.99 -10.01
N GLY A 225 -11.14 -21.28 -9.16
CA GLY A 225 -11.34 -21.61 -7.75
C GLY A 225 -12.71 -21.19 -7.22
N GLU A 226 -12.82 -21.07 -5.91
CA GLU A 226 -14.00 -20.59 -5.20
C GLU A 226 -13.73 -19.22 -4.57
N ASP A 227 -14.80 -18.46 -4.29
CA ASP A 227 -14.71 -17.26 -3.45
C ASP A 227 -14.15 -17.64 -2.08
N ILE A 228 -13.20 -16.87 -1.57
CA ILE A 228 -12.62 -17.08 -0.25
C ILE A 228 -13.40 -16.25 0.77
N LYS A 229 -13.78 -16.88 1.87
CA LYS A 229 -14.39 -16.22 3.04
C LYS A 229 -13.73 -16.78 4.28
N ILE A 230 -13.06 -15.92 5.02
CA ILE A 230 -12.37 -16.29 6.26
C ILE A 230 -12.74 -15.31 7.36
N GLU A 231 -13.01 -15.84 8.55
CA GLU A 231 -13.23 -15.07 9.77
C GLU A 231 -11.97 -15.22 10.63
N ILE A 232 -11.47 -14.11 11.15
CA ILE A 232 -10.22 -14.00 11.89
C ILE A 232 -10.52 -13.24 13.18
N ASP A 233 -10.22 -13.86 14.32
CA ASP A 233 -10.33 -13.22 15.64
C ASP A 233 -9.11 -12.31 15.87
N LEU A 234 -9.29 -11.22 16.62
CA LEU A 234 -8.26 -10.22 16.96
C LEU A 234 -8.01 -10.11 18.47
#